data_AF-A0A2V9QJI2-F1
#
_entry.id   AF-A0A2V9QJI2-F1
#
_cell.length_a   1.000
_cell.length_b   1.000
_cell.length_c   1.000
_cell.angle_alpha   90.00
_cell.angle_beta   90.00
_cell.angle_gamma   90.00
#
_symmetry.space_group_name_H-M   'P 1'
#
loop_
_entity.id
_entity.type
_entity.pdbx_description
1 polymer ?
#
loop_
_entity_poly.entity_id
_entity_poly.type
_entity_poly.pdbx_seq_one_letter_code
_entity_poly.pdbx_strand_id
1 'polypeptide(L)'
;IAKGVMVTTKEERESKTYKIYNSDNSPRHVIIEHPVRSEWKLAGNLKPEESSASFYRFRINLEAKKNSEMVIEEYRPEQTELALTNLTSDEVVLLTEQKRITPAMEGAFRRILAQKNVVAQFDEQLKADQHEAETITTDQSRVREIMKALKGSTDEKALLQRYTRQLDAQEDRLGVLREQISELKQKRSQAAKVLDQVLAEIILDETF
;
A
#
# COMPACT_ATOMS: atom_id res chain seq x y z
N ILE A 1 -9.30 -5.15 -7.83
CA ILE A 1 -8.27 -4.13 -8.17
C ILE A 1 -8.76 -3.31 -9.34
N ALA A 2 -8.78 -1.98 -9.20
CA ALA A 2 -9.05 -1.06 -10.29
C ALA A 2 -8.35 0.28 -10.02
N LYS A 3 -7.85 0.92 -11.09
CA LYS A 3 -7.26 2.28 -11.03
C LYS A 3 -6.19 2.44 -9.94
N GLY A 4 -5.30 1.46 -9.81
CA GLY A 4 -4.23 1.50 -8.81
C GLY A 4 -4.67 1.26 -7.36
N VAL A 5 -5.93 0.87 -7.10
CA VAL A 5 -6.42 0.51 -5.76
C VAL A 5 -6.85 -0.95 -5.74
N MET A 6 -6.33 -1.69 -4.76
CA MET A 6 -6.83 -3.01 -4.40
C MET A 6 -7.85 -2.86 -3.28
N VAL A 7 -9.05 -3.35 -3.49
CA VAL A 7 -10.06 -3.51 -2.45
C VAL A 7 -10.13 -4.99 -2.13
N THR A 8 -9.97 -5.32 -0.85
CA THR A 8 -10.13 -6.68 -0.33
C THR A 8 -11.34 -6.68 0.59
N THR A 9 -12.30 -7.55 0.30
CA THR A 9 -13.46 -7.79 1.17
C THR A 9 -13.30 -9.14 1.84
N LYS A 10 -13.37 -9.14 3.18
CA LYS A 10 -13.40 -10.33 4.01
C LYS A 10 -14.74 -10.37 4.73
N GLU A 11 -15.34 -11.54 4.88
CA GLU A 11 -16.49 -11.71 5.75
C GLU A 11 -16.07 -12.46 7.00
N GLU A 12 -16.29 -11.87 8.17
CA GLU A 12 -16.36 -12.62 9.42
C GLU A 12 -17.75 -13.23 9.54
N ARG A 13 -17.85 -14.52 9.86
CA ARG A 13 -19.13 -15.21 10.04
C ARG A 13 -19.19 -15.83 11.43
N GLU A 14 -20.33 -15.66 12.08
CA GLU A 14 -20.59 -16.25 13.39
C GLU A 14 -21.95 -16.93 13.37
N SER A 15 -22.06 -18.04 14.10
CA SER A 15 -23.30 -18.78 14.22
C SER A 15 -23.63 -18.98 15.68
N LYS A 16 -24.88 -18.66 16.06
CA LYS A 16 -25.40 -18.87 17.39
C LYS A 16 -26.58 -19.83 17.36
N THR A 17 -26.38 -20.97 17.99
CA THR A 17 -27.40 -22.02 18.09
C THR A 17 -28.17 -21.90 19.41
N TYR A 18 -29.48 -21.78 19.30
CA TYR A 18 -30.42 -21.85 20.41
C TYR A 18 -31.10 -23.22 20.42
N LYS A 19 -30.90 -23.99 21.49
CA LYS A 19 -31.56 -25.28 21.71
C LYS A 19 -32.61 -25.13 22.80
N ILE A 20 -33.84 -25.47 22.48
CA ILE A 20 -34.98 -25.27 23.36
C ILE A 20 -35.74 -26.58 23.48
N TYR A 21 -36.01 -26.98 24.72
CA TYR A 21 -36.84 -28.13 25.04
C TYR A 21 -38.15 -27.66 25.68
N ASN A 22 -39.28 -28.12 25.15
CA ASN A 22 -40.58 -27.91 25.78
C ASN A 22 -40.86 -29.03 26.77
N SER A 23 -40.73 -28.73 28.07
CA SER A 23 -41.00 -29.68 29.15
C SER A 23 -42.51 -29.83 29.46
N ASP A 24 -43.39 -29.02 28.86
CA ASP A 24 -44.82 -29.11 29.07
C ASP A 24 -45.47 -30.25 28.27
N ASN A 25 -46.71 -30.58 28.65
CA ASN A 25 -47.56 -31.54 27.95
C ASN A 25 -48.39 -30.89 26.82
N SER A 26 -48.24 -29.58 26.59
CA SER A 26 -48.93 -28.84 25.52
C SER A 26 -47.92 -28.06 24.65
N PRO A 27 -48.29 -27.75 23.38
CA PRO A 27 -47.46 -26.91 22.54
C PRO A 27 -47.27 -25.50 23.11
N ARG A 28 -46.10 -24.92 22.87
CA ARG A 28 -45.73 -23.56 23.29
C ARG A 28 -45.14 -22.77 22.13
N HIS A 29 -45.34 -21.46 22.17
CA HIS A 29 -44.61 -20.52 21.32
C HIS A 29 -43.55 -19.84 22.15
N VAL A 30 -42.30 -19.84 21.67
CA VAL A 30 -41.19 -19.16 22.30
C VAL A 30 -40.69 -18.08 21.37
N ILE A 31 -40.43 -16.90 21.94
CA ILE A 31 -39.75 -15.81 21.27
C ILE A 31 -38.30 -15.83 21.71
N ILE A 32 -37.38 -15.96 20.75
CA ILE A 32 -35.96 -15.74 20.97
C ILE A 32 -35.67 -14.26 20.69
N GLU A 33 -35.16 -13.56 21.68
CA GLU A 33 -34.53 -12.25 21.49
C GLU A 33 -33.04 -12.44 21.21
N HIS A 34 -32.62 -12.06 20.01
CA HIS A 34 -31.22 -12.05 19.60
C HIS A 34 -30.74 -10.60 19.49
N PRO A 35 -29.65 -10.20 20.18
CA PRO A 35 -29.21 -8.82 20.19
C PRO A 35 -28.76 -8.38 18.79
N VAL A 36 -29.14 -7.16 18.39
CA VAL A 36 -28.59 -6.53 17.18
C VAL A 36 -27.16 -6.10 17.49
N ARG A 37 -26.20 -6.61 16.73
CA ARG A 37 -24.78 -6.25 16.85
C ARG A 37 -24.42 -5.21 15.81
N SER A 38 -23.67 -4.19 16.22
CA SER A 38 -23.17 -3.15 15.31
C SER A 38 -22.33 -3.79 14.20
N GLU A 39 -22.55 -3.39 12.95
CA GLU A 39 -21.84 -3.86 11.74
C GLU A 39 -22.10 -5.32 11.33
N TRP A 40 -22.79 -6.12 12.14
CA TRP A 40 -23.20 -7.47 11.80
C TRP A 40 -24.56 -7.48 11.11
N LYS A 41 -24.72 -8.41 10.17
CA LYS A 41 -25.93 -8.62 9.38
C LYS A 41 -26.37 -10.07 9.51
N LEU A 42 -27.68 -10.31 9.57
CA LEU A 42 -28.23 -11.67 9.49
C LEU A 42 -27.87 -12.28 8.14
N ALA A 43 -27.30 -13.49 8.16
CA ALA A 43 -26.95 -14.23 6.96
C ALA A 43 -28.13 -15.07 6.44
N GLY A 44 -28.10 -15.36 5.13
CA GLY A 44 -29.08 -16.22 4.48
C GLY A 44 -30.49 -15.62 4.43
N ASN A 45 -31.51 -16.48 4.54
CA ASN A 45 -32.92 -16.11 4.42
C ASN A 45 -33.62 -15.94 5.78
N LEU A 46 -32.87 -15.84 6.88
CA LEU A 46 -33.44 -15.60 8.20
C LEU A 46 -34.16 -14.25 8.23
N LYS A 47 -35.47 -14.27 8.47
CA LYS A 47 -36.29 -13.08 8.63
C LYS A 47 -36.82 -13.05 10.06
N PRO A 48 -36.47 -12.04 10.86
CA PRO A 48 -37.06 -11.88 12.18
C PRO A 48 -38.57 -11.57 12.03
N GLU A 49 -39.37 -12.03 12.99
CA GLU A 49 -40.78 -11.68 13.08
C GLU A 49 -40.93 -10.20 13.43
N GLU A 50 -40.04 -9.69 14.28
CA GLU A 50 -39.95 -8.28 14.66
C GLU A 50 -38.48 -7.86 14.77
N SER A 51 -38.18 -6.64 14.33
CA SER A 51 -36.86 -6.03 14.48
C SER A 51 -36.99 -4.69 15.21
N SER A 52 -36.14 -4.50 16.21
CA SER A 52 -35.99 -3.23 16.94
C SER A 52 -34.55 -2.73 16.84
N ALA A 53 -34.25 -1.59 17.46
CA ALA A 53 -32.88 -1.06 17.51
C ALA A 53 -31.91 -1.97 18.29
N SER A 54 -32.40 -2.80 19.21
CA SER A 54 -31.55 -3.58 20.12
C SER A 54 -31.69 -5.09 19.93
N PHE A 55 -32.80 -5.57 19.38
CA PHE A 55 -33.09 -7.01 19.25
C PHE A 55 -33.81 -7.36 17.95
N TYR A 56 -33.40 -8.50 17.38
CA TYR A 56 -34.19 -9.32 16.46
C TYR A 56 -35.01 -10.33 17.26
N ARG A 57 -36.29 -10.49 16.92
CA ARG A 57 -37.17 -11.46 17.57
C ARG A 57 -37.57 -12.55 16.60
N PHE A 58 -37.38 -13.79 17.02
CA PHE A 58 -37.74 -14.98 16.23
C PHE A 58 -38.72 -15.84 17.00
N ARG A 59 -39.83 -16.20 16.34
CA ARG A 59 -40.83 -17.10 16.90
C ARG A 59 -40.54 -18.54 16.51
N ILE A 60 -40.53 -19.42 17.51
CA ILE A 60 -40.41 -20.85 17.33
C ILE A 60 -41.66 -21.52 17.91
N ASN A 61 -42.22 -22.42 17.12
CA ASN A 61 -43.30 -23.30 17.57
C ASN A 61 -42.69 -24.58 18.15
N LEU A 62 -43.00 -24.86 19.40
CA LEU A 62 -42.49 -26.02 20.12
C LEU A 62 -43.64 -26.98 20.46
N GLU A 63 -43.61 -28.16 19.87
CA GLU A 63 -44.51 -29.23 20.25
C GLU A 63 -44.25 -29.72 21.68
N ALA A 64 -45.26 -30.30 22.32
CA ALA A 64 -45.15 -30.88 23.66
C ALA A 64 -44.02 -31.93 23.71
N LYS A 65 -43.19 -31.90 24.76
CA LYS A 65 -42.08 -32.84 24.99
C LYS A 65 -41.07 -32.95 23.84
N LYS A 66 -40.97 -31.95 22.96
CA LYS A 66 -40.00 -31.94 21.86
C LYS A 66 -38.89 -30.90 22.05
N ASN A 67 -37.76 -31.19 21.42
CA ASN A 67 -36.68 -30.24 21.21
C ASN A 67 -36.90 -29.49 19.89
N SER A 68 -36.48 -28.23 19.86
CA SER A 68 -36.26 -27.49 18.63
C SER A 68 -34.91 -26.79 18.68
N GLU A 69 -34.36 -26.57 17.51
CA GLU A 69 -33.11 -25.86 17.31
C GLU A 69 -33.35 -24.69 16.36
N MET A 70 -32.75 -23.55 16.68
CA MET A 70 -32.68 -22.40 15.78
C MET A 70 -31.25 -21.92 15.71
N VAL A 71 -30.75 -21.82 14.49
CA VAL A 71 -29.42 -21.31 14.20
C VAL A 71 -29.57 -19.91 13.64
N ILE A 72 -28.96 -18.94 14.30
CA ILE A 72 -28.85 -17.57 13.80
C ILE A 72 -27.43 -17.42 13.28
N GLU A 73 -27.30 -17.27 11.96
CA GLU A 73 -26.04 -16.96 11.31
C GLU A 73 -25.97 -15.45 11.08
N GLU A 74 -24.83 -14.88 11.43
CA GLU A 74 -24.51 -13.48 11.19
C GLU A 74 -23.20 -13.37 10.43
N TYR A 75 -23.04 -12.28 9.68
CA TYR A 75 -21.79 -11.94 9.05
C TYR A 75 -21.47 -10.45 9.19
N ARG A 76 -20.20 -10.13 9.30
CA ARG A 76 -19.66 -8.77 9.27
C ARG A 76 -18.69 -8.64 8.09
N PRO A 77 -19.02 -7.84 7.07
CA PRO A 77 -18.07 -7.55 6.00
C PRO A 77 -17.00 -6.56 6.51
N GLU A 78 -15.75 -6.92 6.32
CA GLU A 78 -14.57 -6.09 6.55
C GLU A 78 -13.99 -5.74 5.17
N GLN A 79 -13.90 -4.45 4.87
CA GLN A 79 -13.29 -3.96 3.64
C GLN A 79 -11.94 -3.31 3.97
N THR A 80 -10.90 -3.68 3.23
CA THR A 80 -9.59 -3.04 3.31
C THR A 80 -9.22 -2.52 1.93
N GLU A 81 -8.73 -1.29 1.88
CA GLU A 81 -8.25 -0.68 0.64
C GLU A 81 -6.73 -0.50 0.73
N LEU A 82 -6.03 -0.91 -0.33
CA LEU A 82 -4.60 -0.73 -0.48
C LEU A 82 -4.32 0.02 -1.79
N ALA A 83 -3.71 1.20 -1.67
CA ALA A 83 -3.17 1.89 -2.83
C ALA A 83 -1.91 1.16 -3.33
N LEU A 84 -1.95 0.66 -4.56
CA LEU A 84 -0.85 -0.11 -5.16
C LEU A 84 0.39 0.74 -5.42
N THR A 85 0.26 2.07 -5.41
CA THR A 85 1.41 2.99 -5.37
C THR A 85 2.27 2.79 -4.13
N ASN A 86 1.66 2.38 -3.01
CA ASN A 86 2.35 2.13 -1.75
C ASN A 86 2.83 0.68 -1.62
N LEU A 87 2.47 -0.20 -2.57
CA LEU A 87 2.80 -1.61 -2.53
C LEU A 87 4.30 -1.83 -2.37
N THR A 88 4.69 -2.59 -1.36
CA THR A 88 6.07 -3.00 -1.09
C THR A 88 6.27 -4.49 -1.35
N SER A 89 7.54 -4.90 -1.52
CA SER A 89 7.87 -6.32 -1.63
C SER A 89 7.42 -7.11 -0.39
N ASP A 90 7.57 -6.52 0.79
CA ASP A 90 7.19 -7.16 2.07
C ASP A 90 5.68 -7.38 2.17
N GLU A 91 4.87 -6.42 1.71
CA GLU A 91 3.41 -6.59 1.64
C GLU A 91 3.01 -7.71 0.67
N VAL A 92 3.71 -7.84 -0.48
CA VAL A 92 3.45 -8.94 -1.42
C VAL A 92 3.82 -10.29 -0.81
N VAL A 93 4.94 -10.37 -0.09
CA VAL A 93 5.35 -11.58 0.64
C VAL A 93 4.28 -11.95 1.69
N LEU A 94 3.85 -10.99 2.51
CA LEU A 94 2.82 -11.20 3.53
C LEU A 94 1.51 -11.71 2.92
N LEU A 95 1.05 -11.10 1.83
CA LEU A 95 -0.17 -11.52 1.14
C LEU A 95 -0.02 -12.93 0.51
N THR A 96 1.18 -13.28 0.04
CA THR A 96 1.50 -14.61 -0.48
C THR A 96 1.48 -15.66 0.62
N GLU A 97 2.11 -15.38 1.77
CA GLU A 97 2.15 -16.26 2.94
C GLU A 97 0.75 -16.51 3.52
N GLN A 98 -0.10 -15.49 3.52
CA GLN A 98 -1.50 -15.59 3.92
C GLN A 98 -2.38 -16.30 2.88
N LYS A 99 -1.82 -16.72 1.73
CA LYS A 99 -2.55 -17.32 0.59
C LYS A 99 -3.68 -16.43 0.06
N ARG A 100 -3.47 -15.11 0.09
CA ARG A 100 -4.43 -14.08 -0.36
C ARG A 100 -4.07 -13.46 -1.71
N ILE A 101 -3.34 -14.22 -2.53
CA ILE A 101 -2.88 -13.81 -3.86
C ILE A 101 -3.24 -14.89 -4.85
N THR A 102 -3.93 -14.49 -5.93
CA THR A 102 -4.09 -15.34 -7.12
C THR A 102 -2.87 -15.19 -8.04
N PRO A 103 -2.60 -16.16 -8.95
CA PRO A 103 -1.51 -16.02 -9.91
C PRO A 103 -1.58 -14.75 -10.77
N ALA A 104 -2.80 -14.28 -11.08
CA ALA A 104 -3.02 -13.03 -11.80
C ALA A 104 -2.60 -11.80 -10.98
N MET A 105 -2.96 -11.76 -9.69
CA MET A 105 -2.53 -10.71 -8.76
C MET A 105 -1.00 -10.71 -8.58
N GLU A 106 -0.38 -11.89 -8.46
CA GLU A 106 1.07 -12.00 -8.33
C GLU A 106 1.80 -11.41 -9.55
N GLY A 107 1.34 -11.77 -10.75
CA GLY A 107 1.87 -11.22 -12.00
C GLY A 107 1.69 -9.70 -12.09
N ALA A 108 0.56 -9.16 -11.62
CA ALA A 108 0.32 -7.72 -11.55
C ALA A 108 1.27 -7.02 -10.57
N PHE A 109 1.43 -7.56 -9.35
CA PHE A 109 2.31 -7.01 -8.32
C PHE A 109 3.78 -7.03 -8.74
N ARG A 110 4.24 -8.13 -9.35
CA ARG A 110 5.61 -8.22 -9.90
C ARG A 110 5.89 -7.12 -10.93
N ARG A 111 4.93 -6.85 -11.84
CA ARG A 111 5.07 -5.77 -12.83
C ARG A 111 5.13 -4.39 -12.19
N ILE A 112 4.27 -4.12 -11.22
CA ILE A 112 4.28 -2.85 -10.48
C ILE A 112 5.62 -2.66 -9.75
N LEU A 113 6.07 -3.67 -8.99
CA LEU A 113 7.32 -3.60 -8.24
C LEU A 113 8.53 -3.44 -9.16
N ALA A 114 8.58 -4.14 -10.29
CA ALA A 114 9.64 -3.99 -11.28
C ALA A 114 9.71 -2.53 -11.79
N GLN A 115 8.57 -1.93 -12.12
CA GLN A 115 8.54 -0.55 -12.60
C GLN A 115 8.87 0.48 -11.50
N LYS A 116 8.45 0.23 -10.24
CA LYS A 116 8.86 1.03 -9.09
C LYS A 116 10.37 1.00 -8.88
N ASN A 117 11.01 -0.16 -9.05
CA ASN A 117 12.46 -0.29 -8.94
C ASN A 117 13.19 0.53 -10.01
N VAL A 118 12.68 0.57 -11.24
CA VAL A 118 13.26 1.43 -12.30
C VAL A 118 13.20 2.91 -11.91
N VAL A 119 12.08 3.38 -11.37
CA VAL A 119 11.97 4.77 -10.88
C VAL A 119 12.94 5.02 -9.73
N ALA A 120 13.03 4.10 -8.78
CA ALA A 120 13.93 4.22 -7.63
C ALA A 120 15.41 4.27 -8.03
N GLN A 121 15.83 3.48 -9.03
CA GLN A 121 17.19 3.53 -9.58
C GLN A 121 17.54 4.90 -10.17
N PHE A 122 16.62 5.52 -10.91
CA PHE A 122 16.84 6.88 -11.41
C PHE A 122 16.87 7.92 -10.30
N ASP A 123 16.02 7.79 -9.28
CA ASP A 123 16.02 8.69 -8.12
C ASP A 123 17.34 8.57 -7.33
N GLU A 124 17.90 7.37 -7.18
CA GLU A 124 19.22 7.14 -6.56
C GLU A 124 20.35 7.78 -7.35
N GLN A 125 20.40 7.55 -8.68
CA GLN A 125 21.42 8.17 -9.54
C GLN A 125 21.32 9.70 -9.53
N LEU A 126 20.10 10.25 -9.59
CA LEU A 126 19.86 11.70 -9.50
C LEU A 126 20.41 12.26 -8.20
N LYS A 127 20.18 11.58 -7.08
CA LYS A 127 20.69 12.00 -5.78
C LYS A 127 22.22 11.97 -5.74
N ALA A 128 22.84 10.95 -6.32
CA ALA A 128 24.30 10.83 -6.40
C ALA A 128 24.91 11.98 -7.23
N ASP A 129 24.39 12.23 -8.44
CA ASP A 129 24.90 13.26 -9.34
C ASP A 129 24.69 14.68 -8.78
N GLN A 130 23.55 14.93 -8.13
CA GLN A 130 23.29 16.19 -7.43
C GLN A 130 24.27 16.41 -6.28
N HIS A 131 24.52 15.37 -5.48
CA HIS A 131 25.46 15.46 -4.37
C HIS A 131 26.90 15.72 -4.85
N GLU A 132 27.32 15.09 -5.96
CA GLU A 132 28.62 15.37 -6.57
C GLU A 132 28.71 16.83 -7.05
N ALA A 133 27.68 17.33 -7.73
CA ALA A 133 27.64 18.72 -8.21
C ALA A 133 27.72 19.74 -7.06
N GLU A 134 27.01 19.48 -5.95
CA GLU A 134 27.07 20.30 -4.74
C GLU A 134 28.46 20.28 -4.10
N THR A 135 29.09 19.10 -4.04
CA THR A 135 30.45 18.94 -3.50
C THR A 135 31.45 19.75 -4.33
N ILE A 136 31.40 19.65 -5.66
CA ILE A 136 32.26 20.42 -6.56
C ILE A 136 32.06 21.92 -6.37
N THR A 137 30.81 22.39 -6.31
CA THR A 137 30.49 23.82 -6.14
C THR A 137 31.05 24.36 -4.80
N THR A 138 30.96 23.56 -3.75
CA THR A 138 31.52 23.89 -2.43
C THR A 138 33.04 23.96 -2.49
N ASP A 139 33.69 22.99 -3.15
CA ASP A 139 35.14 22.97 -3.32
C ASP A 139 35.66 24.14 -4.15
N GLN A 140 34.97 24.52 -5.23
CA GLN A 140 35.32 25.70 -6.03
C GLN A 140 35.32 26.97 -5.18
N SER A 141 34.32 27.12 -4.30
CA SER A 141 34.21 28.27 -3.41
C SER A 141 35.39 28.32 -2.44
N ARG A 142 35.76 27.18 -1.85
CA ARG A 142 36.93 27.04 -0.97
C ARG A 142 38.23 27.35 -1.71
N VAL A 143 38.41 26.84 -2.93
CA VAL A 143 39.60 27.11 -3.76
C VAL A 143 39.72 28.60 -4.07
N ARG A 144 38.62 29.27 -4.42
CA ARG A 144 38.63 30.73 -4.66
C ARG A 144 39.06 31.52 -3.41
N GLU A 145 38.60 31.12 -2.22
CA GLU A 145 39.05 31.74 -0.97
C GLU A 145 40.54 31.49 -0.69
N ILE A 146 41.05 30.27 -0.94
CA ILE A 146 42.48 29.96 -0.83
C ILE A 146 43.30 30.82 -1.80
N MET A 147 42.85 30.98 -3.05
CA MET A 147 43.54 31.82 -4.04
C MET A 147 43.60 33.29 -3.61
N LYS A 148 42.55 33.82 -2.98
CA LYS A 148 42.57 35.18 -2.40
C LYS A 148 43.60 35.31 -1.29
N ALA A 149 43.71 34.29 -0.42
CA ALA A 149 44.64 34.28 0.72
C ALA A 149 46.12 34.13 0.30
N LEU A 150 46.40 33.49 -0.84
CA LEU A 150 47.77 33.25 -1.33
C LEU A 150 48.44 34.48 -1.95
N LYS A 151 47.71 35.58 -2.14
CA LYS A 151 48.20 36.80 -2.78
C LYS A 151 49.41 37.38 -2.02
N GLY A 152 50.54 37.52 -2.69
CA GLY A 152 51.79 38.03 -2.13
C GLY A 152 52.70 36.97 -1.51
N SER A 153 52.37 35.67 -1.62
CA SER A 153 53.26 34.58 -1.18
C SER A 153 54.32 34.25 -2.23
N THR A 154 55.45 33.69 -1.79
CA THR A 154 56.55 33.28 -2.68
C THR A 154 56.14 32.17 -3.66
N ASP A 155 55.16 31.35 -3.28
CA ASP A 155 54.65 30.21 -4.07
C ASP A 155 53.37 30.53 -4.85
N GLU A 156 52.90 31.79 -4.81
CA GLU A 156 51.62 32.25 -5.37
C GLU A 156 51.42 31.75 -6.81
N LYS A 157 52.41 31.97 -7.68
CA LYS A 157 52.29 31.65 -9.11
C LYS A 157 52.13 30.15 -9.38
N ALA A 158 52.86 29.31 -8.65
CA ALA A 158 52.81 27.86 -8.82
C ALA A 158 51.48 27.28 -8.29
N LEU A 159 51.01 27.75 -7.14
CA LEU A 159 49.76 27.30 -6.53
C LEU A 159 48.54 27.80 -7.33
N LEU A 160 48.55 29.05 -7.81
CA LEU A 160 47.50 29.58 -8.68
C LEU A 160 47.35 28.74 -9.94
N GLN A 161 48.45 28.40 -10.62
CA GLN A 161 48.39 27.58 -11.83
C GLN A 161 47.77 26.19 -11.58
N ARG A 162 48.08 25.57 -10.44
CA ARG A 162 47.49 24.29 -10.03
C ARG A 162 45.98 24.43 -9.77
N TYR A 163 45.57 25.44 -9.01
CA TYR A 163 44.16 25.65 -8.66
C TYR A 163 43.31 26.05 -9.87
N THR A 164 43.83 26.85 -10.80
CA THR A 164 43.13 27.16 -12.06
C THR A 164 42.84 25.88 -12.84
N ARG A 165 43.83 25.00 -13.02
CA ARG A 165 43.60 23.70 -13.70
C ARG A 165 42.56 22.83 -12.98
N GLN A 166 42.55 22.86 -11.65
CA GLN A 166 41.54 22.15 -10.88
C GLN A 166 40.13 22.74 -11.12
N LEU A 167 39.99 24.06 -11.14
CA LEU A 167 38.73 24.74 -11.41
C LEU A 167 38.22 24.43 -12.82
N ASP A 168 39.10 24.45 -13.83
CA ASP A 168 38.76 24.11 -15.22
C ASP A 168 38.20 22.68 -15.31
N ALA A 169 38.90 21.70 -14.74
CA ALA A 169 38.44 20.31 -14.70
C ALA A 169 37.11 20.14 -13.94
N GLN A 170 36.90 20.93 -12.88
CA GLN A 170 35.65 20.94 -12.13
C GLN A 170 34.48 21.53 -12.95
N GLU A 171 34.71 22.58 -13.74
CA GLU A 171 33.70 23.14 -14.65
C GLU A 171 33.31 22.14 -15.74
N ASP A 172 34.28 21.44 -16.34
CA ASP A 172 34.02 20.38 -17.32
C ASP A 172 33.14 19.28 -16.70
N ARG A 173 33.47 18.84 -15.48
CA ARG A 173 32.68 17.82 -14.75
C ARG A 173 31.28 18.32 -14.42
N LEU A 174 31.12 19.58 -13.98
CA LEU A 174 29.80 20.18 -13.74
C LEU A 174 28.97 20.26 -15.02
N GLY A 175 29.58 20.52 -16.18
CA GLY A 175 28.92 20.45 -17.48
C GLY A 175 28.30 19.08 -17.74
N VAL A 176 29.11 18.02 -17.60
CA VAL A 176 28.66 16.63 -17.76
C VAL A 176 27.55 16.28 -16.77
N LEU A 177 27.72 16.62 -15.48
CA LEU A 177 26.72 16.33 -14.44
C LEU A 177 25.38 17.03 -14.73
N ARG A 178 25.39 18.26 -15.23
CA ARG A 178 24.16 18.98 -15.58
C ARG A 178 23.38 18.28 -16.70
N GLU A 179 24.08 17.81 -17.72
CA GLU A 179 23.48 17.04 -18.82
C GLU A 179 22.92 15.70 -18.31
N GLN A 180 23.70 14.96 -17.51
CA GLN A 180 23.29 13.68 -16.91
C GLN A 180 22.05 13.86 -16.02
N ILE A 181 22.03 14.86 -15.13
CA ILE A 181 20.88 15.16 -14.27
C ILE A 181 19.64 15.49 -15.13
N SER A 182 19.80 16.27 -16.20
CA SER A 182 18.69 16.61 -17.09
C SER A 182 18.12 15.36 -17.77
N GLU A 183 18.98 14.50 -18.32
CA GLU A 183 18.60 13.25 -18.97
C GLU A 183 17.92 12.29 -17.97
N LEU A 184 18.49 12.12 -16.78
CA LEU A 184 17.94 11.29 -15.73
C LEU A 184 16.57 11.78 -15.27
N LYS A 185 16.36 13.10 -15.13
CA LYS A 185 15.04 13.68 -14.82
C LYS A 185 14.00 13.32 -15.87
N GLN A 186 14.37 13.36 -17.16
CA GLN A 186 13.47 12.96 -18.24
C GLN A 186 13.16 11.47 -18.21
N LYS A 187 14.18 10.61 -18.07
CA LYS A 187 14.02 9.15 -17.95
C LYS A 187 13.16 8.77 -16.74
N ARG A 188 13.41 9.39 -15.59
CA ARG A 188 12.63 9.22 -14.36
C ARG A 188 11.17 9.62 -14.57
N SER A 189 10.91 10.76 -15.20
CA SER A 189 9.55 11.20 -15.51
C SER A 189 8.84 10.23 -16.45
N GLN A 190 9.52 9.73 -17.48
CA GLN A 190 8.97 8.73 -18.38
C GLN A 190 8.68 7.41 -17.66
N ALA A 191 9.60 6.94 -16.81
CA ALA A 191 9.40 5.74 -16.01
C ALA A 191 8.22 5.87 -15.03
N ALA A 192 8.01 7.05 -14.44
CA ALA A 192 6.86 7.34 -13.60
C ALA A 192 5.53 7.28 -14.39
N LYS A 193 5.49 7.84 -15.61
CA LYS A 193 4.31 7.72 -16.48
C LYS A 193 4.00 6.27 -16.85
N VAL A 194 5.03 5.46 -17.11
CA VAL A 194 4.85 4.02 -17.36
C VAL A 194 4.31 3.31 -16.12
N LEU A 195 4.77 3.67 -14.91
CA LEU A 195 4.20 3.14 -13.67
C LEU A 195 2.71 3.47 -13.54
N ASP A 196 2.32 4.72 -13.80
CA ASP A 196 0.92 5.16 -13.77
C ASP A 196 0.06 4.38 -14.78
N GLN A 197 0.60 4.13 -15.97
CA GLN A 197 -0.07 3.31 -17.00
C GLN A 197 -0.25 1.87 -16.53
N VAL A 198 0.80 1.24 -16.01
CA VAL A 198 0.72 -0.13 -15.47
C VAL A 198 -0.33 -0.22 -14.36
N LEU A 199 -0.39 0.77 -13.46
CA LEU A 199 -1.38 0.82 -12.39
C LEU A 199 -2.82 1.00 -12.92
N ALA A 200 -3.00 1.76 -13.99
CA ALA A 200 -4.31 1.99 -14.61
C ALA A 200 -4.82 0.78 -15.41
N GLU A 201 -3.91 0.04 -16.07
CA GLU A 201 -4.24 -1.14 -16.88
C GLU A 201 -4.61 -2.37 -16.05
N ILE A 202 -4.18 -2.43 -14.78
CA ILE A 202 -4.51 -3.55 -13.91
C ILE A 202 -5.97 -3.42 -13.44
N ILE A 203 -6.82 -4.24 -14.06
CA ILE A 203 -8.21 -4.47 -13.66
C ILE A 203 -8.34 -5.96 -13.37
N LEU A 204 -8.55 -6.31 -12.11
CA LEU A 204 -8.69 -7.68 -11.66
C LEU A 204 -9.83 -7.77 -10.65
N ASP A 205 -10.70 -8.76 -10.82
CA ASP A 205 -11.75 -9.11 -9.86
C ASP A 205 -11.60 -10.60 -9.56
N GLU A 206 -11.18 -10.91 -8.33
CA GLU A 206 -10.69 -12.22 -7.93
C GLU A 206 -11.24 -12.57 -6.55
N THR A 207 -11.64 -13.83 -6.38
CA THR A 207 -12.14 -14.38 -5.12
C THR A 207 -11.30 -15.57 -4.73
N PHE A 208 -10.92 -15.67 -3.45
CA PHE A 208 -10.10 -16.76 -2.91
C PHE A 208 -10.68 -17.28 -1.59
#